data_AF-A0A1J1JP44-F1
#
_entry.id   AF-A0A1J1JP44-F1
#
_cell.length_a   1.000
_cell.length_b   1.000
_cell.length_c   1.000
_cell.angle_alpha   90.00
_cell.angle_beta   90.00
_cell.angle_gamma   90.00
#
_symmetry.space_group_name_H-M   'P 1'
#
loop_
_entity.id
_entity.type
_entity.pdbx_description
1 polymer ?
#
loop_
_entity_poly.entity_id
_entity_poly.type
_entity_poly.pdbx_seq_one_letter_code
_entity_poly.pdbx_strand_id
1 'polypeptide(L)'
;MTQTITQAEAIVEMINTLSLQQQEEVINFIEFLHFKAQKPEIQPPEVEQQPISAYEAAKQWVGCVESGIGDLSYNKTYLEGVSAK
;
A
#
# COMPACT_ATOMS: atom_id res chain seq x y z
N MET A 1 40.63 0.58 -3.27
CA MET A 1 39.37 -0.15 -2.98
C MET A 1 39.24 -0.35 -1.47
N THR A 2 38.95 0.70 -0.69
CA THR A 2 38.97 0.64 0.79
C THR A 2 38.03 1.69 1.41
N GLN A 3 36.82 1.88 0.87
CA GLN A 3 35.86 2.86 1.42
C GLN A 3 34.62 2.23 2.09
N THR A 4 34.44 0.91 2.03
CA THR A 4 33.23 0.25 2.53
C THR A 4 33.34 -0.19 4.00
N ILE A 5 34.55 -0.37 4.53
CA ILE A 5 34.76 -0.87 5.90
C ILE A 5 34.46 0.22 6.95
N THR A 6 34.69 1.49 6.63
CA THR A 6 34.52 2.61 7.58
C THR A 6 33.07 3.02 7.84
N GLN A 7 32.15 2.82 6.88
CA GLN A 7 30.76 3.28 7.06
C GLN A 7 29.98 2.39 8.02
N ALA A 8 30.17 1.07 7.95
CA ALA A 8 29.49 0.13 8.84
C ALA A 8 29.91 0.35 10.31
N GLU A 9 31.22 0.53 10.53
CA GLU A 9 31.78 0.80 11.86
C GLU A 9 31.25 2.12 12.44
N ALA A 10 31.22 3.19 11.65
CA ALA A 10 30.69 4.49 12.07
C ALA A 10 29.18 4.43 12.41
N ILE A 11 28.40 3.65 11.66
CA ILE A 11 26.96 3.46 11.93
C ILE A 11 26.76 2.72 13.25
N VAL A 12 27.56 1.69 13.53
CA VAL A 12 27.49 0.93 14.79
C VAL A 12 27.83 1.84 15.98
N GLU A 13 28.88 2.67 15.87
CA GLU A 13 29.21 3.63 16.92
C GLU A 13 28.08 4.63 17.17
N MET A 14 27.47 5.19 16.12
CA MET A 14 26.35 6.12 16.27
C MET A 14 25.15 5.43 16.96
N ILE A 15 24.77 4.22 16.55
CA ILE A 15 23.66 3.47 17.15
C ILE A 15 23.91 3.19 18.64
N ASN A 16 25.16 2.87 19.01
CA ASN A 16 25.54 2.64 20.41
C ASN A 16 25.44 3.89 21.28
N THR A 17 25.51 5.10 20.70
CA THR A 17 25.33 6.37 21.44
C THR A 17 23.87 6.80 21.61
N LEU A 18 22.94 6.15 20.90
CA LEU A 18 21.51 6.47 20.96
C LEU A 18 20.84 5.86 22.19
N SER A 19 19.73 6.47 22.63
CA SER A 19 18.85 5.88 23.64
C SER A 19 18.10 4.65 23.09
N LEU A 20 17.58 3.80 23.99
CA LEU A 20 16.87 2.58 23.61
C LEU A 20 15.70 2.85 22.64
N GLN A 21 14.94 3.91 22.88
CA GLN A 21 13.82 4.32 22.02
C GLN A 21 14.30 4.74 20.62
N GLN A 22 15.42 5.45 20.53
CA GLN A 22 15.98 5.88 19.25
C GLN A 22 16.59 4.71 18.47
N GLN A 23 17.11 3.69 19.16
CA GLN A 23 17.57 2.46 18.50
C GLN A 23 16.40 1.72 17.85
N GLU A 24 15.23 1.65 18.50
CA GLU A 24 14.02 1.08 17.90
C GLU A 24 13.56 1.88 16.67
N GLU A 25 13.64 3.21 16.70
CA GLU A 25 13.34 4.05 15.52
C GLU A 25 14.29 3.76 14.35
N VAL A 26 15.58 3.55 14.61
CA VAL A 26 16.55 3.18 13.57
C VAL A 26 16.22 1.82 12.97
N ILE A 27 15.85 0.83 13.79
CA ILE A 27 15.42 -0.49 13.32
C ILE A 27 14.19 -0.36 12.42
N ASN A 28 13.16 0.36 12.87
CA ASN A 28 11.94 0.62 12.09
C ASN A 28 12.26 1.28 10.75
N PHE A 29 13.21 2.21 10.70
CA PHE A 29 13.63 2.86 9.47
C PHE A 29 14.35 1.90 8.51
N ILE A 30 15.23 1.04 9.02
CA ILE A 30 15.91 0.02 8.20
C ILE A 30 14.89 -0.96 7.61
N GLU A 31 13.92 -1.42 8.41
CA GLU A 31 12.83 -2.27 7.95
C GLU A 31 11.99 -1.59 6.86
N PHE A 32 11.69 -0.30 7.04
CA PHE A 32 11.00 0.50 6.03
C PHE A 32 11.78 0.58 4.71
N LEU A 33 13.11 0.78 4.75
CA LEU A 33 13.95 0.78 3.55
C LEU A 33 13.93 -0.58 2.85
N HIS A 34 14.02 -1.67 3.61
CA HIS A 34 13.90 -3.03 3.06
C HIS A 34 12.53 -3.27 2.44
N PHE A 35 11.46 -2.80 3.05
CA PHE A 35 10.10 -2.91 2.51
C PHE A 35 9.96 -2.12 1.21
N LYS A 36 10.52 -0.90 1.14
CA LYS A 36 10.54 -0.09 -0.08
C LYS A 36 11.34 -0.73 -1.21
N ALA A 37 12.43 -1.43 -0.91
CA ALA A 37 13.21 -2.14 -1.92
C ALA A 37 12.51 -3.40 -2.44
N GLN A 38 11.71 -4.06 -1.59
CA GLN A 38 10.96 -5.27 -1.94
C GLN A 38 9.66 -5.00 -2.68
N LYS A 39 9.01 -3.87 -2.43
CA LYS A 39 7.99 -3.39 -3.34
C LYS A 39 8.71 -2.82 -4.55
N PRO A 40 8.58 -3.42 -5.76
CA PRO A 40 8.75 -2.58 -6.93
C PRO A 40 7.86 -1.38 -6.66
N GLU A 41 8.40 -0.16 -6.78
CA GLU A 41 7.53 0.97 -7.09
C GLU A 41 6.57 0.42 -8.12
N ILE A 42 5.27 0.54 -7.84
CA ILE A 42 4.28 0.37 -8.89
C ILE A 42 4.62 1.53 -9.81
N GLN A 43 5.63 1.34 -10.66
CA GLN A 43 5.85 2.13 -11.82
C GLN A 43 4.48 2.00 -12.48
N PRO A 44 3.73 3.11 -12.61
CA PRO A 44 2.56 3.06 -13.46
C PRO A 44 3.06 2.38 -14.74
N PRO A 45 2.38 1.32 -15.21
CA PRO A 45 2.87 0.54 -16.33
C PRO A 45 3.36 1.52 -17.38
N GLU A 46 4.60 1.34 -17.86
CA GLU A 46 5.32 2.21 -18.81
C GLU A 46 4.57 2.37 -20.16
N VAL A 47 3.35 1.87 -20.23
CA VAL A 47 2.35 2.30 -21.19
C VAL A 47 1.88 3.68 -20.74
N GLU A 48 2.32 4.72 -21.45
CA GLU A 48 1.67 6.02 -21.53
C GLU A 48 0.18 5.83 -21.90
N GLN A 49 -0.63 5.35 -20.96
CA GLN A 49 -2.07 5.41 -21.08
C GLN A 49 -2.38 6.87 -20.91
N GLN A 50 -2.79 7.51 -22.01
CA GLN A 50 -3.27 8.88 -22.01
C GLN A 50 -4.17 9.06 -20.78
N PRO A 51 -4.00 10.13 -19.99
CA PRO A 51 -4.78 10.32 -18.78
C PRO A 51 -6.26 10.32 -19.15
N ILE A 52 -6.94 9.20 -18.86
CA ILE A 52 -8.37 9.06 -19.11
C ILE A 52 -9.13 9.64 -17.92
N SER A 53 -10.23 10.33 -18.22
CA SER A 53 -11.14 10.80 -17.17
C SER A 53 -11.79 9.62 -16.45
N ALA A 54 -12.20 9.81 -15.20
CA ALA A 54 -12.95 8.81 -14.45
C ALA A 54 -14.23 8.36 -15.19
N TYR A 55 -14.84 9.25 -15.97
CA TYR A 55 -15.97 8.95 -16.84
C TYR A 55 -15.63 7.93 -17.93
N GLU A 56 -14.51 8.11 -18.64
CA GLU A 56 -14.09 7.20 -19.71
C GLU A 56 -13.70 5.83 -19.13
N ALA A 57 -13.07 5.81 -17.95
CA ALA A 57 -12.74 4.56 -17.24
C ALA A 57 -13.99 3.78 -16.81
N ALA A 58 -15.05 4.49 -16.39
CA ALA A 58 -16.32 3.92 -15.95
C ALA A 58 -17.23 3.47 -17.10
N LYS A 59 -16.99 3.94 -18.33
CA LYS A 59 -17.84 3.69 -19.51
C LYS A 59 -18.02 2.20 -19.82
N GLN A 60 -16.97 1.39 -19.63
CA GLN A 60 -17.04 -0.07 -19.82
C GLN A 60 -17.98 -0.78 -18.84
N TRP A 61 -18.33 -0.13 -17.72
CA TRP A 61 -19.21 -0.64 -16.68
C TRP A 61 -20.64 -0.11 -16.79
N VAL A 62 -20.90 0.77 -17.75
CA VAL A 62 -22.25 1.27 -18.03
C VAL A 62 -23.11 0.09 -18.52
N GLY A 63 -24.15 -0.24 -17.76
CA GLY A 63 -25.01 -1.41 -18.02
C GLY A 63 -24.63 -2.67 -17.25
N CYS A 64 -23.48 -2.72 -16.56
CA CYS A 64 -23.14 -3.87 -15.69
C CYS A 64 -23.98 -3.93 -14.40
N VAL A 65 -24.77 -2.89 -14.10
CA VAL A 65 -25.72 -2.85 -12.97
C VAL A 65 -27.08 -3.43 -13.37
N GLU A 66 -27.16 -4.19 -14.47
CA GLU A 66 -28.39 -4.80 -14.95
C GLU A 66 -28.42 -6.32 -14.71
N SER A 67 -27.94 -6.80 -13.55
CA SER A 67 -28.21 -8.17 -13.07
C SER A 67 -29.69 -8.36 -12.66
N GLY A 68 -30.58 -7.42 -12.99
CA GLY A 68 -32.03 -7.47 -12.68
C GLY A 68 -32.40 -7.25 -11.21
N ILE A 69 -31.42 -7.26 -10.29
CA ILE A 69 -31.61 -7.02 -8.86
C ILE A 69 -31.00 -5.65 -8.53
N GLY A 70 -31.54 -4.60 -9.16
CA GLY A 70 -31.08 -3.22 -8.97
C GLY A 70 -31.40 -2.64 -7.59
N ASP A 71 -32.13 -3.38 -6.77
CA ASP A 71 -32.51 -2.99 -5.42
C ASP A 71 -32.22 -4.15 -4.46
N LEU A 72 -31.38 -3.88 -3.45
CA LEU A 72 -31.10 -4.82 -2.36
C LEU A 72 -32.37 -5.17 -1.56
N SER A 73 -33.46 -4.41 -1.75
CA SER A 73 -34.77 -4.66 -1.13
C SER A 73 -35.55 -5.84 -1.72
N TYR A 74 -35.17 -6.37 -2.89
CA TYR A 74 -35.85 -7.50 -3.54
C TYR A 74 -35.90 -8.76 -2.66
N ASN A 75 -34.91 -8.91 -1.77
CA ASN A 75 -34.91 -9.96 -0.76
C ASN A 75 -34.51 -9.34 0.58
N LYS A 76 -35.54 -9.16 1.43
CA LYS A 76 -35.42 -8.52 2.75
C LYS A 76 -34.46 -9.25 3.68
N THR A 77 -34.21 -10.53 3.45
CA THR A 77 -33.27 -11.35 4.21
C THR A 77 -31.81 -10.87 4.04
N TYR A 78 -31.48 -10.14 2.97
CA TYR A 78 -30.15 -9.54 2.80
C TYR A 78 -29.92 -8.30 3.67
N LEU A 79 -31.00 -7.65 4.14
CA LEU A 79 -30.93 -6.49 5.05
C LEU A 79 -30.92 -6.91 6.52
N GLU A 80 -31.18 -8.19 6.80
CA GLU A 80 -30.99 -8.81 8.11
C GLU A 80 -29.48 -9.02 8.34
N GLY A 81 -28.75 -7.91 8.51
CA GLY A 81 -27.39 -7.94 9.01
C GLY A 81 -27.33 -8.56 10.42
N VAL A 82 -26.11 -8.78 10.92
CA VAL A 82 -25.73 -9.43 12.20
C VAL A 82 -26.17 -8.62 13.44
N SER A 83 -27.43 -8.23 13.50
CA SER A 83 -28.04 -7.45 14.58
C SER A 83 -29.33 -8.09 15.10
N ALA A 84 -29.71 -9.27 14.63
CA ALA A 84 -30.75 -10.07 15.27
C ALA A 84 -30.16 -10.75 16.52
N LYS A 85 -30.22 -10.04 17.65
CA LYS A 85 -29.98 -10.59 18.98
C LYS A 85 -31.18 -10.29 19.88
#